data_AF-L8TIR8-F1
#
_entry.id   AF-L8TIR8-F1
#
_cell.length_a   1.000
_cell.length_b   1.000
_cell.length_c   1.000
_cell.angle_alpha   90.00
_cell.angle_beta   90.00
_cell.angle_gamma   90.00
#
_symmetry.space_group_name_H-M   'P 1'
#
loop_
_entity.id
_entity.type
_entity.pdbx_description
1 polymer ?
#
loop_
_entity_poly.entity_id
_entity_poly.type
_entity_poly.pdbx_seq_one_letter_code
_entity_poly.pdbx_strand_id
1 'polypeptide(L)' 'MGRAVVREIVGHARQLPGIVAISITSATFMERAHGLYRSLGFHRAPQRDWYVPGEDVLLWVFRLGLGSSAAASTLT' A
#
# COMPACT_ATOMS: atom_id res chain seq x y z
N MET A 1 -9.38 -14.49 1.54
CA MET A 1 -9.65 -13.38 2.48
C MET A 1 -8.70 -12.21 2.31
N GLY A 2 -7.38 -12.33 2.52
CA GLY A 2 -6.44 -11.19 2.45
C GLY A 2 -6.53 -10.33 1.17
N ARG A 3 -6.66 -10.95 -0.01
CA ARG A 3 -6.85 -10.20 -1.27
C ARG A 3 -8.11 -9.33 -1.29
N ALA A 4 -9.23 -9.84 -0.78
CA ALA A 4 -10.49 -9.11 -0.77
C ALA A 4 -10.39 -7.88 0.13
N VAL A 5 -9.81 -8.05 1.33
CA VAL A 5 -9.58 -6.94 2.28
C VAL A 5 -8.71 -5.85 1.66
N VAL A 6 -7.58 -6.21 1.05
CA VAL A 6 -6.68 -5.21 0.43
C VAL A 6 -7.37 -4.49 -0.74
N ARG A 7 -8.16 -5.20 -1.56
CA ARG A 7 -8.90 -4.57 -2.66
C ARG A 7 -9.96 -3.60 -2.15
N GLU A 8 -10.66 -3.94 -1.07
CA GLU A 8 -11.66 -3.06 -0.47
C GLU A 8 -11.02 -1.79 0.08
N ILE A 9 -9.91 -1.92 0.81
CA ILE A 9 -9.16 -0.76 1.33
C ILE A 9 -8.66 0.12 0.18
N VAL A 10 -8.13 -0.46 -0.89
CA VAL A 10 -7.69 0.30 -2.08
C VAL A 10 -8.86 0.99 -2.77
N GLY A 11 -9.98 0.31 -2.92
CA GLY A 11 -11.21 0.86 -3.50
C GLY A 11 -11.72 2.06 -2.70
N HIS A 12 -11.82 1.91 -1.38
CA HIS A 12 -12.23 2.98 -0.47
C HIS A 12 -11.26 4.16 -0.52
N ALA A 13 -9.95 3.92 -0.43
CA ALA A 13 -8.94 4.98 -0.44
C ALA A 13 -8.97 5.82 -1.73
N ARG A 14 -9.31 5.22 -2.88
CA ARG A 14 -9.47 5.95 -4.14
C ARG A 14 -10.66 6.92 -4.16
N GLN A 15 -11.65 6.70 -3.31
CA GLN A 15 -12.83 7.57 -3.20
C GLN A 15 -12.58 8.75 -2.25
N LEU A 16 -11.54 8.68 -1.42
CA LEU A 16 -11.23 9.71 -0.42
C LEU A 16 -10.40 10.85 -1.06
N PRO A 17 -10.87 12.11 -0.99
CA PRO A 17 -10.09 13.26 -1.45
C PRO A 17 -8.75 13.37 -0.72
N GLY A 18 -7.69 13.68 -1.46
CA GLY A 18 -6.35 13.91 -0.91
C GLY A 18 -5.54 12.65 -0.58
N ILE A 19 -6.12 11.45 -0.67
CA ILE A 19 -5.37 10.20 -0.48
C ILE A 19 -4.64 9.83 -1.77
N VAL A 20 -3.32 10.01 -1.77
CA VAL A 20 -2.49 9.79 -2.97
C VAL A 20 -1.80 8.42 -3.02
N ALA A 21 -1.77 7.70 -1.90
CA ALA A 21 -1.11 6.40 -1.79
C ALA A 21 -1.55 5.61 -0.56
N ILE A 22 -1.30 4.29 -0.63
CA ILE A 22 -1.41 3.38 0.51
C ILE A 22 -0.04 2.77 0.79
N SER A 23 0.29 2.62 2.07
CA SER A 23 1.47 1.91 2.56
C SER A 23 1.01 0.69 3.38
N ILE A 24 1.64 -0.46 3.15
CA ILE A 24 1.44 -1.67 3.96
C ILE A 24 2.81 -2.14 4.44
N THR A 25 2.88 -2.57 5.69
CA THR A 25 4.12 -2.98 6.35
C THR A 25 3.98 -4.44 6.81
N SER A 26 5.00 -5.27 6.56
CA SER A 26 5.01 -6.68 6.97
C SER A 26 6.42 -7.16 7.28
N ALA A 27 6.56 -8.14 8.19
CA ALA A 27 7.86 -8.71 8.54
C ALA A 27 8.49 -9.45 7.35
N THR A 28 9.83 -9.50 7.31
CA THR A 28 10.59 -10.07 6.20
C THR A 28 10.23 -11.52 5.86
N PHE A 29 9.84 -12.32 6.85
CA PHE A 29 9.42 -13.72 6.67
C PHE A 29 8.00 -13.90 6.11
N MET A 30 7.21 -12.83 5.93
CA MET A 30 5.83 -12.90 5.45
C MET A 30 5.72 -12.98 3.91
N GLU A 31 6.46 -13.90 3.29
CA GLU A 31 6.64 -13.98 1.83
C GLU A 31 5.32 -14.09 1.03
N ARG A 32 4.33 -14.83 1.55
CA ARG A 32 3.01 -14.95 0.91
C ARG A 32 2.27 -13.61 0.86
N ALA A 33 2.41 -12.80 1.90
CA ALA A 33 1.85 -11.45 1.94
C ALA A 33 2.56 -10.55 0.92
N HIS A 34 3.90 -10.65 0.82
CA HIS A 34 4.69 -9.91 -0.16
C HIS A 34 4.26 -10.22 -1.61
N GLY A 35 4.08 -11.51 -1.92
CA GLY A 35 3.55 -11.95 -3.22
C GLY A 35 2.16 -11.39 -3.50
N LEU A 36 1.27 -11.40 -2.49
CA LEU A 36 -0.06 -10.80 -2.60
C LEU A 36 0.02 -9.29 -2.90
N TYR A 37 0.81 -8.53 -2.14
CA TYR A 37 0.94 -7.07 -2.32
C TYR A 37 1.45 -6.73 -3.72
N ARG A 38 2.50 -7.42 -4.18
CA ARG A 38 3.02 -7.26 -5.55
C ARG A 38 1.96 -7.58 -6.60
N SER A 39 1.18 -8.64 -6.42
CA SER A 39 0.08 -9.00 -7.34
C SER A 39 -1.05 -7.95 -7.41
N LEU A 40 -1.10 -7.04 -6.45
CA LEU A 40 -2.07 -5.95 -6.36
C LEU A 40 -1.47 -4.58 -6.76
N GLY A 41 -0.24 -4.57 -7.29
CA GLY A 41 0.42 -3.35 -7.77
C GLY A 41 1.17 -2.56 -6.71
N PHE A 42 1.35 -3.11 -5.50
CA PHE A 42 2.26 -2.50 -4.53
C PHE A 42 3.72 -2.77 -4.92
N HIS A 43 4.57 -1.76 -4.73
CA HIS A 43 6.01 -1.85 -4.95
C HIS A 43 6.76 -1.76 -3.63
N ARG A 44 7.92 -2.41 -3.53
CA ARG A 44 8.80 -2.26 -2.36
C ARG A 44 9.28 -0.81 -2.24
N ALA A 45 9.33 -0.32 -1.01
CA ALA A 45 9.92 0.97 -0.66
C ALA A 45 10.98 0.77 0.45
N PRO A 46 12.15 0.18 0.13
CA PRO A 46 13.17 -0.16 1.13
C PRO A 46 13.65 1.04 1.96
N GLN A 47 13.64 2.23 1.36
CA GLN A 47 13.96 3.49 2.03
C GLN A 47 12.99 3.86 3.18
N ARG A 48 11.89 3.13 3.34
CA ARG A 48 10.89 3.30 4.40
C ARG A 48 10.85 2.13 5.38
N ASP A 49 11.68 1.11 5.19
CA ASP A 49 11.75 -0.01 6.12
C ASP A 49 12.22 0.47 7.49
N TRP A 50 11.80 -0.24 8.53
CA TRP A 50 12.14 0.12 9.89
C TRP A 50 12.14 -1.12 10.78
N TYR A 51 12.93 -1.06 11.85
CA TYR A 51 12.92 -2.08 12.90
C TYR A 51 11.86 -1.75 13.94
N VAL A 52 11.14 -2.77 14.41
CA VAL A 52 10.23 -2.60 15.56
C VAL A 52 11.06 -2.19 16.79
N PRO A 53 10.72 -1.07 17.48
CA PRO A 53 11.46 -0.64 18.65
C PRO A 53 11.50 -1.73 19.74
N GLY A 54 12.71 -2.14 20.13
CA GLY A 54 12.93 -3.16 21.15
C GLY A 54 12.88 -4.61 20.65
N GLU A 55 12.71 -4.83 19.34
CA GLU A 55 12.71 -6.17 18.73
C GLU A 55 13.70 -6.26 17.56
N ASP A 56 14.27 -7.43 17.33
CA ASP A 56 15.09 -7.71 16.14
C ASP A 56 14.21 -8.14 14.95
N VAL A 57 13.23 -7.29 14.63
CA VAL A 57 12.27 -7.53 13.55
C VAL A 57 12.31 -6.38 12.56
N LEU A 58 12.89 -6.64 11.38
CA LEU A 58 12.85 -5.71 10.26
C LEU A 58 11.49 -5.81 9.55
N LEU A 59 10.84 -4.67 9.37
CA LEU A 59 9.59 -4.56 8.64
C LEU A 59 9.80 -3.95 7.26
N TRP A 60 9.35 -4.67 6.25
CA TRP A 60 9.34 -4.22 4.86
C TRP A 60 8.11 -3.37 4.56
N VAL A 61 8.33 -2.23 3.91
CA VAL A 61 7.26 -1.35 3.44
C VAL A 61 6.94 -1.58 1.96
N PHE A 62 5.66 -1.69 1.65
CA PHE A 62 5.12 -1.77 0.30
C PHE A 62 4.19 -0.59 0.05
N ARG A 63 4.33 0.09 -1.10
CA ARG A 63 3.56 1.29 -1.44
C ARG A 63 2.80 1.10 -2.75
N LEU A 64 1.54 1.49 -2.76
CA LEU A 64 0.71 1.65 -3.96
C LEU A 64 0.37 3.13 -4.14
N GLY A 65 0.75 3.72 -5.29
CA GLY A 65 0.24 5.03 -5.67
C GLY A 65 -1.18 4.92 -6.21
N LEU A 66 -2.08 5.81 -5.81
CA LEU A 66 -3.48 5.77 -6.25
C LEU A 66 -3.76 6.62 -7.50
N GLY A 67 -2.78 7.44 -7.92
CA GLY A 67 -2.97 8.45 -8.96
C GLY A 67 -3.89 9.58 -8.48
N SER A 68 -3.75 10.78 -9.05
CA SER A 68 -4.84 11.75 -8.96
C SER A 68 -5.96 11.22 -9.84
N SER A 69 -7.15 11.01 -9.28
CA SER A 69 -8.34 11.02 -10.12
C SER A 69 -8.44 12.44 -10.68
N ALA A 70 -8.00 12.61 -11.93
CA ALA A 70 -8.37 13.79 -12.69
C ALA A 70 -9.88 13.70 -12.92
N ALA A 71 -10.66 14.16 -11.94
CA ALA A 71 -11.95 14.71 -12.25
C ALA A 71 -11.66 15.88 -13.18
N ALA A 72 -11.86 15.66 -14.48
CA ALA A 72 -11.90 16.71 -15.47
C ALA A 72 -13.00 17.68 -15.03
N SER A 73 -12.61 18.76 -14.34
CA SER A 73 -13.44 19.95 -14.23
C SER A 73 -13.41 20.62 -15.59
N THR A 74 -14.28 20.15 -16.48
CA THR A 74 -14.78 20.99 -17.57
C THR A 74 -15.62 22.08 -16.91
N LEU A 75 -15.07 23.29 -16.86
CA LEU A 75 -15.87 24.49 -16.63
C LEU A 75 -15.69 25.41 -17.84
N THR A 76 -16.79 25.44 -18.61
CA THR A 76 -17.19 26.43 -19.60
C THR A 76 -17.30 27.82 -18.97
#